data_AF-A0A8S0S0Y6-F1
#
_entry.id   AF-A0A8S0S0Y6-F1
#
_cell.length_a   1.000
_cell.length_b   1.000
_cell.length_c   1.000
_cell.angle_alpha   90.00
_cell.angle_beta   90.00
_cell.angle_gamma   90.00
#
_symmetry.space_group_name_H-M   'P 1'
#
loop_
_entity.id
_entity.type
_entity.pdbx_description
1 polymer ?
#
loop_
_entity_poly.entity_id
_entity_poly.type
_entity_poly.pdbx_seq_one_letter_code
_entity_poly.pdbx_strand_id
1 'polypeptide(L)' 'LLSVNHHISCPDPSLTLGMPEHRDPNLISMLQQCSVPGLQVFLEGKWIDVEPLPNAFLVIPGL' A
#
# COMPACT_ATOMS: atom_id res chain seq x y z
N LEU A 1 12.29 9.13 6.21
CA LEU A 1 13.02 7.95 5.71
C LEU A 1 12.51 7.63 4.31
N LEU A 2 13.34 7.14 3.39
CA LEU A 2 12.88 6.64 2.08
C LEU A 2 12.88 5.11 2.12
N SER A 3 11.77 4.49 1.71
CA SER A 3 11.68 3.05 1.48
C SER A 3 11.32 2.79 0.03
N VAL A 4 11.89 1.73 -0.56
CA VAL A 4 11.56 1.25 -1.90
C VAL A 4 11.13 -0.19 -1.76
N ASN A 5 9.85 -0.46 -2.01
CA ASN A 5 9.28 -1.80 -1.87
C ASN A 5 9.24 -2.46 -3.25
N HIS A 6 9.76 -3.69 -3.35
CA HIS A 6 9.77 -4.48 -4.59
C HIS A 6 9.05 -5.81 -4.36
N HIS A 7 7.79 -5.87 -4.79
CA HIS A 7 6.97 -7.07 -4.72
C HIS A 7 7.07 -7.85 -6.04
N ILE A 8 7.58 -9.08 -5.96
CA ILE A 8 7.66 -9.99 -7.11
C ILE A 8 6.38 -10.81 -7.27
N SER A 9 6.18 -11.43 -8.44
CA SER A 9 5.08 -12.36 -8.67
C SER A 9 5.10 -13.51 -7.65
N CYS A 10 3.94 -13.78 -7.04
CA CYS A 10 3.74 -14.87 -6.09
C CYS A 10 2.92 -16.00 -6.74
N PRO A 11 3.34 -17.28 -6.64
CA PRO A 11 2.58 -18.40 -7.19
C PRO A 11 1.17 -18.57 -6.57
N ASP A 12 1.03 -18.26 -5.28
CA ASP A 12 -0.24 -18.30 -4.56
C ASP A 12 -0.37 -17.09 -3.63
N PRO A 13 -0.93 -15.96 -4.12
CA PRO A 13 -1.09 -14.74 -3.33
C PRO A 13 -2.16 -14.88 -2.24
N SER A 14 -2.95 -15.96 -2.20
CA SER A 14 -3.97 -16.15 -1.14
C SER A 14 -3.36 -16.55 0.21
N LEU A 15 -2.11 -17.02 0.21
CA LEU A 15 -1.40 -17.53 1.39
C LEU A 15 -0.44 -16.52 2.01
N THR A 16 -0.26 -15.34 1.42
CA THR A 16 0.74 -14.37 1.88
C THR A 16 0.32 -12.94 1.58
N LEU A 17 1.01 -11.98 2.19
CA LEU A 17 0.81 -10.55 1.96
C LEU A 17 2.13 -9.92 1.53
N GLY A 18 2.08 -8.97 0.60
CA GLY A 18 3.26 -8.18 0.24
C GLY A 18 3.80 -7.36 1.42
N MET A 19 2.91 -6.89 2.28
CA MET A 19 3.19 -6.22 3.54
C MET A 19 2.09 -6.58 4.55
N PRO A 20 2.40 -6.89 5.82
CA PRO A 20 1.39 -7.10 6.84
C PRO A 20 0.51 -5.86 7.09
N GLU A 21 -0.66 -6.07 7.67
CA GLU A 21 -1.51 -4.99 8.16
C GLU A 21 -0.76 -4.13 9.17
N HIS A 22 -0.82 -2.81 9.00
CA HIS A 22 -0.16 -1.86 9.88
C HIS A 22 -0.80 -0.48 9.77
N ARG A 23 -0.35 0.43 10.65
CA ARG A 23 -0.51 1.87 10.48
C ARG A 23 0.87 2.48 10.33
N ASP A 24 0.97 3.49 9.49
CA ASP A 24 2.23 4.20 9.30
C ASP A 24 2.64 4.89 10.60
N PRO A 25 3.90 4.76 11.05
CA PRO A 25 4.41 5.40 12.26
C PRO A 25 4.88 6.85 12.03
N ASN A 26 4.71 7.38 10.81
CA ASN A 26 5.08 8.74 10.46
C ASN A 26 3.84 9.63 10.48
N LEU A 27 4.00 10.91 10.83
CA LEU A 27 2.90 11.89 10.77
C LEU A 27 2.25 11.95 9.38
N ILE A 28 3.08 11.98 8.33
CA ILE A 28 2.64 11.98 6.93
C ILE A 28 3.55 11.04 6.15
N SER A 29 2.94 10.13 5.40
CA SER A 29 3.61 9.32 4.38
C SER A 29 3.14 9.75 2.99
N MET A 30 4.09 9.79 2.05
CA MET A 30 3.82 9.99 0.62
C MET A 30 4.26 8.74 -0.13
N LEU A 31 3.33 8.10 -0.83
CA LEU A 31 3.57 6.89 -1.59
C LEU A 31 3.41 7.15 -3.09
N GLN A 32 4.44 6.80 -3.86
CA GLN A 32 4.35 6.72 -5.32
C GLN A 32 4.16 5.26 -5.73
N GLN A 33 2.99 4.93 -6.26
CA GLN A 33 2.68 3.58 -6.73
C GLN A 33 3.15 3.37 -8.18
N CYS A 34 3.47 2.13 -8.52
CA CYS A 34 3.60 1.71 -9.92
C CYS A 34 2.21 1.44 -10.52
N SER A 35 2.16 1.03 -11.79
CA SER A 35 0.90 0.72 -12.49
C SER A 35 0.24 -0.60 -12.06
N VAL A 36 0.85 -1.36 -11.15
CA VAL A 36 0.30 -2.64 -10.66
C VAL A 36 -0.50 -2.39 -9.37
N PRO A 37 -1.80 -2.75 -9.32
CA PRO A 37 -2.60 -2.66 -8.10
C PRO A 37 -2.08 -3.58 -6.99
N GLY A 38 -2.40 -3.26 -5.74
CA GLY A 38 -2.05 -4.11 -4.59
C GLY A 38 -2.09 -3.41 -3.23
N LEU A 39 -2.17 -2.08 -3.21
CA LEU A 39 -2.41 -1.34 -1.98
C LEU A 39 -3.88 -1.48 -1.57
N GLN A 40 -4.10 -1.79 -0.28
CA GLN A 40 -5.41 -1.82 0.33
C GLN A 40 -5.40 -0.95 1.59
N VAL A 41 -6.50 -0.26 1.86
CA VAL A 41 -6.72 0.50 3.10
C VAL A 41 -7.88 -0.08 3.87
N PHE A 42 -7.76 -0.13 5.20
CA PHE A 42 -8.82 -0.63 6.07
C PHE A 42 -9.69 0.53 6.56
N LEU A 43 -10.95 0.56 6.12
CA LEU A 43 -11.93 1.59 6.46
C LEU A 43 -13.26 0.93 6.86
N GLU A 44 -13.82 1.34 7.99
CA GLU A 44 -15.13 0.87 8.48
C GLU A 44 -15.27 -0.66 8.53
N GLY A 45 -14.23 -1.36 8.96
CA GLY A 45 -14.25 -2.81 9.12
C GLY A 45 -14.01 -3.59 7.82
N LYS A 46 -13.65 -2.92 6.72
CA LYS A 46 -13.44 -3.53 5.41
C LYS A 46 -12.14 -3.06 4.76
N TRP A 47 -11.53 -3.96 4.00
CA TRP A 47 -10.42 -3.64 3.11
C TRP A 47 -10.95 -3.06 1.81
N ILE A 48 -10.37 -1.94 1.37
CA ILE A 48 -10.72 -1.23 0.15
C ILE A 48 -9.47 -1.13 -0.71
N ASP A 49 -9.57 -1.56 -1.96
CA ASP A 49 -8.48 -1.45 -2.94
C ASP A 49 -8.27 0.02 -3.34
N VAL A 50 -7.00 0.43 -3.43
CA VAL A 50 -6.62 1.76 -3.92
C VAL A 50 -6.06 1.62 -5.34
N GLU A 51 -6.78 2.21 -6.30
CA GLU A 51 -6.36 2.23 -7.70
C GLU A 51 -5.12 3.12 -7.88
N PRO A 52 -4.04 2.62 -8.50
CA PRO A 52 -2.88 3.45 -8.81
C PRO A 52 -3.22 4.53 -9.83
N LEU A 53 -2.99 5.80 -9.48
CA LEU A 53 -3.18 6.92 -10.39
C LEU A 53 -1.84 7.36 -11.01
N PRO A 54 -1.79 7.56 -12.34
CA PRO A 54 -0.58 8.05 -12.99
C PRO A 54 -0.25 9.48 -12.51
N ASN A 55 1.04 9.75 -12.29
CA ASN A 55 1.56 11.06 -11.88
C ASN A 55 0.99 11.58 -10.55
N ALA A 56 0.59 10.69 -9.64
CA ALA A 56 0.06 11.04 -8.34
C ALA A 56 0.88 10.43 -7.20
N PHE A 57 0.86 11.11 -6.06
CA PHE A 57 1.25 10.53 -4.78
C PHE A 57 0.00 10.29 -3.96
N LEU A 58 -0.08 9.13 -3.32
CA LEU A 58 -1.03 8.91 -2.24
C LEU A 58 -0.45 9.49 -0.96
N VAL A 59 -1.21 10.38 -0.30
CA VAL A 59 -0.86 10.94 1.00
C VAL A 59 -1.63 10.20 2.07
N ILE A 60 -0.92 9.54 2.98
CA ILE A 60 -1.52 8.77 4.06
C ILE A 60 -1.21 9.50 5.37
N PRO A 61 -2.24 9.96 6.11
CA PRO A 61 -2.04 10.39 7.49
C PRO A 61 -1.75 9.14 8.31
N GLY A 62 -0.57 9.10 8.91
CA GLY A 62 -0.21 8.03 9.81
C GLY A 62 -0.67 8.33 11.24
N LEU A 63 -0.05 7.59 12.15
CA LEU A 63 -0.02 7.86 13.57
C LEU A 63 1.38 8.38 13.94
#